data_AF-G7VTW7-F1
#
_entry.id   AF-G7VTW7-F1
#
_cell.length_a   1.000
_cell.length_b   1.000
_cell.length_c   1.000
_cell.angle_alpha   90.00
_cell.angle_beta   90.00
_cell.angle_gamma   90.00
#
_symmetry.space_group_name_H-M   'P 1'
#
loop_
_entity.id
_entity.type
_entity.pdbx_description
1 polymer ?
#
loop_
_entity_poly.entity_id
_entity_poly.type
_entity_poly.pdbx_seq_one_letter_code
_entity_poly.pdbx_strand_id
1 'polypeptide(L)'
;MKSQLRNITVDGYAFVYWYSGGSRFILNLSPKENKNIKITLIFQADPPEEEPRTLWSFYDISAQNNETETVIHLGKPKHIAEIISYLMAKRQELWIQGKPQVLDHAWDLLKEMGYSELNPIWIRQW
;
A
#
# COMPACT_ATOMS: atom_id res chain seq x y z
N MET A 1 7.75 -7.57 8.79
CA MET A 1 6.79 -8.62 9.22
C MET A 1 5.68 -8.80 8.18
N LYS A 2 5.33 -10.02 7.78
CA LYS A 2 4.25 -10.31 6.82
C LYS A 2 2.91 -10.48 7.54
N SER A 3 1.85 -9.82 7.07
CA SER A 3 0.51 -9.98 7.58
C SER A 3 -0.10 -11.31 7.16
N GLN A 4 -1.06 -11.81 7.94
CA GLN A 4 -1.97 -12.86 7.47
C GLN A 4 -2.76 -12.37 6.25
N LEU A 5 -3.21 -13.33 5.44
CA LEU A 5 -4.10 -13.11 4.31
C LEU A 5 -5.47 -12.64 4.82
N ARG A 6 -5.99 -11.54 4.26
CA ARG A 6 -7.24 -10.90 4.69
C ARG A 6 -8.19 -10.71 3.51
N ASN A 7 -9.49 -10.58 3.81
CA ASN A 7 -10.52 -10.28 2.82
C ASN A 7 -11.05 -8.86 3.06
N ILE A 8 -11.46 -8.18 1.99
CA ILE A 8 -12.18 -6.91 2.03
C ILE A 8 -13.17 -6.84 0.88
N THR A 9 -14.31 -6.18 1.08
CA THR A 9 -15.27 -5.90 0.00
C THR A 9 -15.25 -4.42 -0.30
N VAL A 10 -15.10 -4.08 -1.58
CA VAL A 10 -15.02 -2.70 -2.08
C VAL A 10 -15.96 -2.58 -3.26
N ASP A 11 -16.90 -1.63 -3.21
CA ASP A 11 -17.89 -1.38 -4.26
C ASP A 11 -18.63 -2.64 -4.75
N GLY A 12 -18.91 -3.57 -3.82
CA GLY A 12 -19.60 -4.84 -4.09
C GLY A 12 -18.70 -5.99 -4.55
N TYR A 13 -17.42 -5.73 -4.83
CA TYR A 13 -16.45 -6.75 -5.26
C TYR A 13 -15.58 -7.21 -4.09
N ALA A 14 -15.40 -8.53 -3.97
CA ALA A 14 -14.56 -9.11 -2.93
C ALA A 14 -13.10 -9.21 -3.36
N PHE A 15 -12.20 -8.76 -2.51
CA PHE A 15 -10.75 -8.80 -2.69
C PHE A 15 -10.07 -9.55 -1.56
N VAL A 16 -8.93 -10.12 -1.89
CA VAL A 16 -7.98 -10.70 -0.95
C VAL A 16 -6.73 -9.85 -0.96
N TYR A 17 -6.21 -9.55 0.23
CA TYR A 17 -4.97 -8.79 0.36
C TYR A 17 -4.07 -9.33 1.47
N TRP A 18 -2.79 -9.01 1.35
CA TRP A 18 -1.82 -9.15 2.43
C TRP A 18 -0.72 -8.11 2.23
N TYR A 19 -0.04 -7.74 3.30
CA TYR A 19 1.07 -6.80 3.22
C TYR A 19 2.26 -7.25 4.04
N SER A 20 3.42 -6.67 3.78
CA SER A 20 4.59 -6.78 4.64
C SER A 20 5.20 -5.41 4.84
N GLY A 21 5.57 -5.09 6.08
CA GLY A 21 6.35 -3.89 6.40
C GLY A 21 7.81 -4.20 6.70
N GLY A 22 8.63 -3.16 6.58
CA GLY A 22 10.10 -3.13 6.64
C GLY A 22 10.58 -1.75 6.18
N SER A 23 11.83 -1.64 5.72
CA SER A 23 12.30 -0.49 4.92
C SER A 23 11.53 -0.32 3.59
N ARG A 24 10.78 -1.36 3.20
CA ARG A 24 9.78 -1.32 2.14
C ARG A 24 8.46 -1.84 2.70
N PHE A 25 7.39 -1.11 2.42
CA PHE A 25 6.03 -1.62 2.60
C PHE A 25 5.53 -2.18 1.27
N ILE A 26 5.07 -3.43 1.29
CA ILE A 26 4.56 -4.12 0.10
C ILE A 26 3.12 -4.53 0.35
N LEU A 27 2.19 -4.06 -0.48
CA LEU A 27 0.78 -4.46 -0.47
C LEU A 27 0.49 -5.33 -1.69
N ASN A 28 -0.08 -6.51 -1.47
CA ASN A 28 -0.53 -7.40 -2.53
C ASN A 28 -2.06 -7.44 -2.51
N LEU A 29 -2.65 -7.30 -3.70
CA LEU A 29 -4.09 -7.24 -3.93
C LEU A 29 -4.46 -8.26 -5.02
N SER A 30 -5.60 -8.91 -4.85
CA SER A 30 -6.16 -9.81 -5.86
C SER A 30 -7.68 -9.91 -5.70
N PRO A 31 -8.47 -9.89 -6.79
CA PRO A 31 -9.89 -10.21 -6.72
C PRO A 31 -10.09 -11.64 -6.18
N LYS A 32 -11.05 -11.82 -5.26
CA LYS A 32 -11.29 -13.12 -4.63
C LYS A 32 -11.75 -14.18 -5.62
N GLU A 33 -12.54 -13.77 -6.61
CA GLU A 33 -13.09 -14.63 -7.67
C GLU A 33 -12.07 -14.97 -8.76
N ASN A 34 -11.05 -14.12 -8.96
CA ASN A 34 -10.02 -14.33 -9.97
C ASN A 34 -8.61 -14.08 -9.42
N LYS A 35 -8.06 -15.12 -8.78
CA LYS A 35 -6.71 -15.11 -8.19
C LYS A 35 -5.57 -15.02 -9.21
N ASN A 36 -5.87 -15.06 -10.51
CA ASN A 36 -4.90 -14.88 -11.60
C ASN A 36 -4.64 -13.40 -11.91
N ILE A 37 -5.43 -12.48 -11.32
CA ILE A 37 -5.15 -11.06 -11.31
C ILE A 37 -4.44 -10.72 -10.01
N LYS A 38 -3.23 -10.17 -10.10
CA LYS A 38 -2.40 -9.82 -8.93
C LYS A 38 -1.78 -8.44 -9.14
N ILE A 39 -1.99 -7.56 -8.19
CA ILE A 39 -1.40 -6.22 -8.16
C ILE A 39 -0.54 -6.12 -6.91
N THR A 40 0.72 -5.72 -7.08
CA THR A 40 1.66 -5.49 -5.99
C THR A 40 2.06 -4.02 -5.98
N LEU A 41 1.80 -3.33 -4.87
CA LEU A 41 2.22 -1.96 -4.64
C LEU A 41 3.43 -1.99 -3.70
N ILE A 42 4.51 -1.34 -4.10
CA ILE A 42 5.74 -1.24 -3.31
C ILE A 42 5.97 0.23 -2.95
N PHE A 43 5.99 0.51 -1.66
CA PHE A 43 6.39 1.79 -1.09
C PHE A 43 7.79 1.59 -0.54
N GLN A 44 8.78 2.14 -1.23
CA GLN A 44 10.18 2.11 -0.80
C GLN A 44 10.58 3.50 -0.29
N ALA A 45 11.26 3.53 0.86
CA ALA A 45 11.85 4.74 1.39
C ALA A 45 13.16 4.42 2.10
N ASP A 46 13.99 5.45 2.25
CA ASP A 46 15.27 5.33 2.92
C ASP A 46 15.07 5.44 4.44
N PRO A 47 15.47 4.42 5.22
CA PRO A 47 15.32 4.46 6.67
C PRO A 47 16.26 5.50 7.30
N PRO A 48 15.99 5.92 8.55
CA PRO A 48 16.95 6.67 9.36
C PRO A 48 18.25 5.89 9.52
N GLU A 49 19.33 6.57 9.94
CA GLU A 49 20.65 5.97 10.13
C GLU A 49 20.56 4.65 10.95
N GLU A 50 21.11 3.58 10.39
CA GLU A 50 21.05 2.24 10.98
C GLU A 50 22.15 2.09 12.04
N GLU A 51 21.77 2.12 13.31
CA GLU A 51 22.63 1.62 14.39
C GLU A 51 22.78 0.09 14.30
N PRO A 52 23.92 -0.49 14.71
CA PRO A 52 24.10 -1.94 14.76
C PRO A 52 22.94 -2.60 15.51
N ARG A 53 22.30 -3.61 14.88
CA ARG A 53 21.16 -4.38 15.41
C ARG A 53 19.83 -3.62 15.46
N THR A 54 19.69 -2.50 14.77
CA THR A 54 18.41 -1.80 14.62
C THR A 54 17.81 -2.07 13.25
N LEU A 55 16.54 -2.51 13.22
CA LEU A 55 15.79 -2.62 11.98
C LEU A 55 14.69 -1.55 11.96
N TRP A 56 14.53 -0.88 10.82
CA TRP A 56 13.47 0.12 10.65
C TRP A 56 12.30 -0.45 9.85
N SER A 57 11.09 -0.03 10.22
CA SER A 57 9.87 -0.35 9.46
C SER A 57 8.92 0.83 9.45
N PHE A 58 8.16 0.99 8.38
CA PHE A 58 7.02 1.90 8.36
C PHE A 58 5.74 1.19 7.91
N TYR A 59 4.63 1.63 8.47
CA TYR A 59 3.27 1.21 8.09
C TYR A 59 2.34 2.41 7.90
N ASP A 60 2.78 3.58 8.37
CA ASP A 60 2.06 4.83 8.35
C ASP A 60 2.88 5.85 7.57
N ILE A 61 2.20 6.75 6.88
CA ILE A 61 2.78 7.85 6.12
C ILE A 61 2.12 9.12 6.59
N SER A 62 2.88 10.11 7.07
CA SER A 62 2.37 11.47 7.18
C SER A 62 2.28 12.09 5.80
N ALA A 63 1.19 12.79 5.54
CA ALA A 63 0.89 13.38 4.25
C ALA A 63 0.08 14.66 4.44
N GLN A 64 -0.10 15.42 3.36
CA GLN A 64 -1.13 16.45 3.25
C GLN A 64 -2.16 16.04 2.21
N ASN A 65 -3.43 16.40 2.46
CA ASN A 65 -4.51 16.30 1.48
C ASN A 65 -5.35 17.57 1.58
N ASN A 66 -5.47 18.33 0.49
CA ASN A 66 -6.14 19.64 0.47
C ASN A 66 -5.67 20.55 1.61
N GLU A 67 -4.35 20.75 1.71
CA GLU A 67 -3.68 21.58 2.73
C GLU A 67 -3.88 21.13 4.20
N THR A 68 -4.55 19.99 4.42
CA THR A 68 -4.78 19.42 5.73
C THR A 68 -3.79 18.28 5.99
N GLU A 69 -3.10 18.33 7.11
CA GLU A 69 -2.24 17.23 7.56
C GLU A 69 -3.07 15.98 7.86
N THR A 70 -2.58 14.83 7.40
CA THR A 70 -3.24 13.54 7.56
C THR A 70 -2.23 12.40 7.69
N VAL A 71 -2.69 11.24 8.13
CA VAL A 71 -1.88 10.03 8.24
C VAL A 71 -2.53 8.89 7.47
N ILE A 72 -1.79 8.38 6.49
CA ILE A 72 -2.20 7.22 5.69
C ILE A 72 -1.68 5.97 6.39
N HIS A 73 -2.59 5.19 6.96
CA HIS A 73 -2.27 3.91 7.58
C HIS A 73 -2.36 2.78 6.54
N LEU A 74 -1.24 2.44 5.89
CA LEU A 74 -1.19 1.49 4.77
C LEU A 74 -1.70 0.09 5.10
N GLY A 75 -1.61 -0.33 6.37
CA GLY A 75 -2.10 -1.63 6.83
C GLY A 75 -3.57 -1.66 7.26
N LYS A 76 -4.24 -0.50 7.36
CA LYS A 76 -5.63 -0.43 7.86
C LYS A 76 -6.63 -0.69 6.72
N PRO A 77 -7.70 -1.48 6.97
CA PRO A 77 -8.71 -1.79 5.94
C PRO A 77 -9.29 -0.58 5.23
N LYS A 78 -9.50 0.55 5.94
CA LYS A 78 -10.03 1.80 5.36
C LYS A 78 -9.15 2.30 4.18
N HIS A 79 -7.86 2.53 4.41
CA HIS A 79 -6.96 3.03 3.36
C HIS A 79 -6.73 2.00 2.26
N ILE A 80 -6.74 0.70 2.59
CA ILE A 80 -6.67 -0.35 1.57
C ILE A 80 -7.91 -0.33 0.67
N ALA A 81 -9.11 -0.11 1.24
CA ALA A 81 -10.32 0.07 0.44
C ALA A 81 -10.23 1.29 -0.47
N GLU A 82 -9.75 2.43 0.04
CA GLU A 82 -9.56 3.65 -0.76
C GLU A 82 -8.59 3.43 -1.93
N ILE A 83 -7.48 2.74 -1.69
CA ILE A 83 -6.52 2.35 -2.73
C ILE A 83 -7.20 1.44 -3.77
N ILE A 84 -7.95 0.42 -3.35
CA ILE A 84 -8.64 -0.49 -4.26
C ILE A 84 -9.68 0.28 -5.09
N SER A 85 -10.54 1.09 -4.47
CA SER A 85 -11.54 1.91 -5.17
C SER A 85 -10.88 2.82 -6.20
N TYR A 86 -9.78 3.49 -5.85
CA TYR A 86 -9.04 4.32 -6.79
C TYR A 86 -8.50 3.49 -7.97
N LEU A 87 -7.85 2.36 -7.71
CA LEU A 87 -7.32 1.48 -8.75
C LEU A 87 -8.41 0.95 -9.69
N MET A 88 -9.58 0.61 -9.15
CA MET A 88 -10.74 0.20 -9.97
C MET A 88 -11.27 1.33 -10.85
N ALA A 89 -11.29 2.56 -10.32
CA ALA A 89 -11.83 3.71 -11.03
C ALA A 89 -10.86 4.31 -12.06
N LYS A 90 -9.56 4.31 -11.77
CA LYS A 90 -8.55 5.10 -12.51
C LYS A 90 -7.43 4.28 -13.14
N ARG A 91 -7.30 3.00 -12.78
CA ARG A 91 -6.21 2.11 -13.23
C ARG A 91 -6.73 0.74 -13.69
N GLN A 92 -7.76 0.76 -14.54
CA GLN A 92 -8.44 -0.46 -15.01
C GLN A 92 -7.48 -1.42 -15.73
N GLU A 93 -6.46 -0.89 -16.40
CA GLU A 93 -5.40 -1.61 -17.08
C GLU A 93 -4.56 -2.51 -16.15
N LEU A 94 -4.59 -2.28 -14.84
CA LEU A 94 -3.88 -3.13 -13.88
C LEU A 94 -4.64 -4.41 -13.52
N TRP A 95 -5.92 -4.51 -13.89
CA TRP A 95 -6.78 -5.65 -13.57
C TRP A 95 -6.82 -6.72 -14.67
N ILE A 96 -5.71 -6.89 -15.41
CA ILE A 96 -5.59 -7.85 -16.50
C ILE A 96 -5.16 -9.22 -15.98
N GLN A 97 -5.85 -10.27 -16.44
CA GLN A 97 -5.53 -11.66 -16.07
C GLN A 97 -4.21 -12.14 -16.68
N GLY A 98 -3.47 -12.96 -15.92
CA GLY A 98 -2.34 -13.73 -16.45
C GLY A 98 -1.00 -13.00 -16.41
N LYS A 99 -0.97 -11.71 -16.06
CA LYS A 99 0.27 -10.96 -15.82
C LYS A 99 0.20 -10.25 -14.46
N PRO A 100 1.05 -10.62 -13.48
CA PRO A 100 1.20 -9.85 -12.25
C PRO A 100 1.63 -8.41 -12.57
N GLN A 101 0.94 -7.44 -11.98
CA GLN A 101 1.28 -6.03 -12.08
C GLN A 101 2.06 -5.62 -10.83
N VAL A 102 3.21 -4.97 -11.02
CA VAL A 102 4.05 -4.48 -9.94
C VAL A 102 4.24 -2.98 -10.13
N LEU A 103 3.85 -2.20 -9.13
CA LEU A 103 4.08 -0.76 -9.05
C LEU A 103 5.18 -0.56 -8.00
N ASP A 104 6.42 -0.44 -8.48
CA ASP A 104 7.62 -0.26 -7.67
C ASP A 104 7.72 1.13 -7.01
N HIS A 105 7.07 2.13 -7.61
CA HIS A 105 6.94 3.50 -7.11
C HIS A 105 5.51 3.82 -6.67
N ALA A 106 4.94 3.05 -5.74
CA ALA A 106 3.55 3.21 -5.31
C ALA A 106 3.24 4.56 -4.61
N TRP A 107 4.26 5.36 -4.29
CA TRP A 107 4.08 6.75 -3.86
C TRP A 107 3.37 7.61 -4.90
N ASP A 108 3.60 7.36 -6.19
CA ASP A 108 2.94 8.12 -7.26
C ASP A 108 1.44 7.85 -7.28
N LEU A 109 1.01 6.64 -6.92
CA LEU A 109 -0.42 6.34 -6.72
C LEU A 109 -1.04 7.26 -5.66
N LEU A 110 -0.36 7.50 -4.53
CA LEU A 110 -0.85 8.39 -3.49
C LEU A 110 -0.91 9.85 -3.97
N LYS A 111 0.08 10.28 -4.76
CA LYS A 111 0.06 11.62 -5.36
C LYS A 111 -1.14 11.80 -6.29
N GLU A 112 -1.44 10.81 -7.11
CA GLU A 112 -2.62 10.87 -7.98
C GLU A 112 -3.94 10.82 -7.22
N MET A 113 -3.96 10.18 -6.05
CA MET A 113 -5.09 10.23 -5.12
C MET A 113 -5.24 11.58 -4.40
N GLY A 114 -4.33 12.53 -4.65
CA GLY A 114 -4.38 13.90 -4.11
C GLY A 114 -3.53 14.14 -2.86
N TYR A 115 -2.67 13.18 -2.49
CA TYR A 115 -1.77 13.34 -1.34
C TYR A 115 -0.45 14.00 -1.73
N SER A 116 0.05 14.90 -0.89
CA SER A 116 1.36 15.56 -1.01
C SER A 116 2.18 15.39 0.27
N GLU A 117 3.42 15.88 0.29
CA GLU A 117 4.31 15.85 1.45
C GLU A 117 4.43 14.46 2.11
N LEU A 118 4.57 13.43 1.26
CA LEU A 118 4.54 12.03 1.65
C LEU A 118 5.81 11.64 2.40
N ASN A 119 5.69 11.40 3.71
CA ASN A 119 6.81 11.05 4.58
C ASN A 119 6.51 9.77 5.38
N PRO A 120 7.33 8.71 5.27
CA PRO A 120 7.14 7.50 6.06
C PRO A 120 7.37 7.77 7.56
N ILE A 121 6.49 7.24 8.41
CA ILE A 121 6.64 7.29 9.86
C ILE A 121 7.37 6.01 10.31
N TRP A 122 8.64 6.19 10.68
CA TRP A 122 9.54 5.08 11.03
C TRP A 122 9.31 4.55 12.45
N ILE A 123 9.31 3.22 12.55
CA ILE A 123 9.20 2.47 13.80
C ILE A 123 10.43 1.61 13.93
N ARG A 124 11.11 1.75 15.08
CA ARG A 124 12.26 0.93 15.46
C ARG A 124 11.79 -0.49 15.80
N GLN A 125 12.39 -1.49 15.17
CA GLN A 125 12.22 -2.91 15.47
C GLN A 125 13.50 -3.43 16.13
N TRP A 126 13.34 -4.22 17.20
CA TRP A 126 14.40 -4.86 17.98
C TRP A 126 14.44 -6.36 17.69
#